data_AF-A0AAD8LYS3-F1
#
_entry.id   AF-A0AAD8LYS3-F1
#
_cell.length_a   1.000
_cell.length_b   1.000
_cell.length_c   1.000
_cell.angle_alpha   90.00
_cell.angle_beta   90.00
_cell.angle_gamma   90.00
#
_symmetry.space_group_name_H-M   'P 1'
#
loop_
_entity.id
_entity.type
_entity.pdbx_description
1 polymer ?
#
loop_
_entity_poly.entity_id
_entity_poly.type
_entity_poly.pdbx_seq_one_letter_code
_entity_poly.pdbx_strand_id
1 'polypeptide(L)'
;MASQALMSCNMAAVYPSVLSSSKSKFAAVLPMSLESELYHCKWAMLAVPGILVPEALGLGNLVQARQWAAIPRGQTSYLGNLVPWGTLPTILAIEFLAIAFVEHQRSMEKDPEKKKYPGGAFDPLGYSKDPNKFEKMKLKEVKNDRLAMLAFVGFCVQQSAYPGRGSLENLADMWHNTIGDIVIPRGV
;
A
#
# COMPACT_ATOMS: atom_id res chain seq x y z
N MET A 1 -4.07 39.11 -38.16
CA MET A 1 -5.36 38.79 -38.84
C MET A 1 -5.95 37.43 -38.44
N ALA A 2 -5.22 36.54 -37.74
CA ALA A 2 -5.77 35.25 -37.27
C ALA A 2 -6.68 35.32 -36.01
N SER A 3 -6.65 36.44 -35.26
CA SER A 3 -7.43 36.60 -34.02
C SER A 3 -8.92 36.92 -34.25
N GLN A 4 -9.31 37.34 -35.45
CA GLN A 4 -10.71 37.69 -35.74
C GLN A 4 -11.50 36.52 -36.38
N ALA A 5 -10.82 35.46 -36.84
CA ALA A 5 -11.47 34.27 -37.38
C ALA A 5 -12.02 33.32 -36.29
N LEU A 6 -11.55 33.44 -35.05
CA LEU A 6 -12.02 32.61 -33.92
C LEU A 6 -13.23 33.18 -33.18
N MET A 7 -13.67 34.42 -33.51
CA MET A 7 -14.86 35.01 -32.91
C MET A 7 -16.16 34.78 -33.71
N SER A 8 -16.08 34.28 -34.95
CA SER A 8 -17.27 33.93 -35.75
C SER A 8 -17.78 32.50 -35.52
N CYS A 9 -16.93 31.62 -34.99
CA CYS A 9 -17.36 30.32 -34.51
C CYS A 9 -17.69 30.46 -33.02
N ASN A 10 -18.93 30.14 -32.64
CA ASN A 10 -19.44 30.03 -31.26
C ASN A 10 -18.67 29.05 -30.34
N MET A 11 -17.39 28.76 -30.61
CA MET A 11 -16.49 27.91 -29.84
C MET A 11 -16.09 28.51 -28.50
N ALA A 12 -16.07 29.85 -28.34
CA ALA A 12 -15.71 30.47 -27.05
C ALA A 12 -16.72 30.17 -25.92
N ALA A 13 -17.97 29.82 -26.25
CA ALA A 13 -19.00 29.46 -25.27
C ALA A 13 -18.99 27.97 -24.87
N VAL A 14 -18.34 27.10 -25.65
CA VAL A 14 -18.30 25.64 -25.42
C VAL A 14 -17.10 25.21 -24.56
N TYR A 15 -15.99 25.97 -24.57
CA TYR A 15 -14.81 25.65 -23.77
C TYR A 15 -14.92 25.88 -22.24
N PRO A 16 -15.63 26.90 -21.70
CA PRO A 16 -15.68 27.07 -20.24
C PRO A 16 -16.47 25.96 -19.53
N SER A 17 -17.46 25.33 -20.19
CA SER A 17 -18.27 24.26 -19.60
C SER A 17 -17.54 22.92 -19.54
N VAL A 18 -16.71 22.59 -20.54
CA VAL A 18 -15.87 21.37 -20.53
C VAL A 18 -14.71 21.50 -19.54
N LEU A 19 -14.08 22.67 -19.45
CA LEU A 19 -13.04 22.92 -18.44
C LEU A 19 -13.59 22.98 -17.01
N SER A 20 -14.84 23.48 -16.84
CA SER A 20 -15.57 23.46 -15.57
C SER A 20 -15.96 22.04 -15.15
N SER A 21 -16.42 21.20 -16.10
CA SER A 21 -16.75 19.79 -15.86
C SER A 21 -15.51 18.95 -15.53
N SER A 22 -14.36 19.22 -16.17
CA SER A 22 -13.10 18.56 -15.79
C SER A 22 -12.60 19.04 -14.43
N LYS A 23 -12.64 20.34 -14.12
CA LYS A 23 -12.25 20.83 -12.79
C LYS A 23 -13.16 20.33 -11.68
N SER A 24 -14.46 20.21 -11.91
CA SER A 24 -15.41 19.67 -10.92
C SER A 24 -15.23 18.17 -10.72
N LYS A 25 -15.00 17.41 -11.79
CA LYS A 25 -14.66 15.98 -11.72
C LYS A 25 -13.30 15.75 -11.03
N PHE A 26 -12.30 16.55 -11.35
CA PHE A 26 -11.00 16.51 -10.66
C PHE A 26 -11.15 16.89 -9.19
N ALA A 27 -11.89 17.94 -8.84
CA ALA A 27 -12.13 18.35 -7.46
C ALA A 27 -12.85 17.25 -6.64
N ALA A 28 -13.71 16.46 -7.28
CA ALA A 28 -14.38 15.32 -6.64
C ALA A 28 -13.49 14.06 -6.56
N VAL A 29 -12.61 13.82 -7.54
CA VAL A 29 -11.72 12.64 -7.58
C VAL A 29 -10.51 12.78 -6.64
N LEU A 30 -9.92 13.97 -6.56
CA LEU A 30 -8.74 14.25 -5.73
C LEU A 30 -8.87 13.84 -4.26
N PRO A 31 -9.98 14.12 -3.54
CA PRO A 31 -10.10 13.71 -2.15
C PRO A 31 -10.14 12.19 -1.99
N MET A 32 -10.76 11.47 -2.94
CA MET A 32 -10.87 10.01 -2.96
C MET A 32 -9.52 9.35 -3.32
N SER A 33 -8.78 9.90 -4.27
CA SER A 33 -7.46 9.38 -4.64
C SER A 33 -6.45 9.55 -3.50
N LEU A 34 -6.45 10.70 -2.82
CA LEU A 34 -5.60 10.93 -1.64
C LEU A 34 -5.96 10.02 -0.46
N GLU A 35 -7.26 9.76 -0.27
CA GLU A 35 -7.71 8.80 0.73
C GLU A 35 -7.20 7.39 0.40
N SER A 36 -7.37 6.96 -0.85
CA SER A 36 -6.88 5.66 -1.30
C SER A 36 -5.36 5.55 -1.21
N GLU A 37 -4.61 6.60 -1.54
CA GLU A 37 -3.16 6.65 -1.41
C GLU A 37 -2.76 6.37 0.03
N LEU A 38 -3.28 7.13 1.00
CA LEU A 38 -2.95 6.96 2.42
C LEU A 38 -3.24 5.55 2.95
N TYR A 39 -4.30 4.89 2.49
CA TYR A 39 -4.56 3.52 2.95
C TYR A 39 -3.57 2.52 2.38
N HIS A 40 -3.35 2.52 1.07
CA HIS A 40 -2.36 1.61 0.47
C HIS A 40 -0.97 1.83 1.05
N CYS A 41 -0.64 3.09 1.30
CA CYS A 41 0.57 3.52 1.97
C CYS A 41 0.71 2.96 3.40
N LYS A 42 -0.32 3.11 4.26
CA LYS A 42 -0.32 2.55 5.63
C LYS A 42 -0.22 1.02 5.65
N TRP A 43 -0.94 0.35 4.75
CA TRP A 43 -0.82 -1.11 4.58
C TRP A 43 0.60 -1.51 4.15
N ALA A 44 1.21 -0.77 3.22
CA ALA A 44 2.59 -1.01 2.80
C ALA A 44 3.61 -0.77 3.93
N MET A 45 3.44 0.29 4.73
CA MET A 45 4.29 0.56 5.90
C MET A 45 4.26 -0.56 6.93
N LEU A 46 3.11 -1.23 7.13
CA LEU A 46 2.99 -2.38 8.02
C LEU A 46 3.49 -3.68 7.36
N ALA A 47 3.31 -3.82 6.05
CA ALA A 47 3.72 -5.01 5.31
C ALA A 47 5.25 -5.14 5.23
N VAL A 48 5.98 -4.08 4.87
CA VAL A 48 7.45 -4.10 4.70
C VAL A 48 8.21 -4.67 5.92
N PRO A 49 7.99 -4.23 7.17
CA PRO A 49 8.63 -4.85 8.33
C PRO A 49 8.11 -6.27 8.59
N GLY A 50 6.83 -6.55 8.31
CA GLY A 50 6.27 -7.91 8.40
C GLY A 50 6.89 -8.90 7.41
N ILE A 51 7.53 -8.40 6.34
CA ILE A 51 8.31 -9.19 5.38
C ILE A 51 9.73 -9.40 5.91
N LEU A 52 10.39 -8.31 6.29
CA LEU A 52 11.83 -8.30 6.61
C LEU A 52 12.15 -8.93 7.97
N VAL A 53 11.31 -8.71 8.98
CA VAL A 53 11.56 -9.19 10.36
C VAL A 53 11.54 -10.72 10.48
N PRO A 54 10.52 -11.46 9.99
CA PRO A 54 10.54 -12.92 10.08
C PRO A 54 11.64 -13.54 9.22
N GLU A 55 12.00 -12.90 8.10
CA GLU A 55 13.13 -13.33 7.27
C GLU A 55 14.46 -13.17 8.03
N ALA A 56 14.68 -12.02 8.67
CA ALA A 56 15.87 -11.75 9.48
C ALA A 56 15.98 -12.64 10.73
N LEU A 57 14.85 -13.07 11.29
CA LEU A 57 14.78 -14.01 12.42
C LEU A 57 14.90 -15.48 12.00
N GLY A 58 15.03 -15.78 10.69
CA GLY A 58 15.17 -17.13 10.17
C GLY A 58 13.89 -17.97 10.25
N LEU A 59 12.72 -17.34 10.41
CA LEU A 59 11.42 -18.02 10.52
C LEU A 59 10.83 -18.41 9.15
N GLY A 60 11.57 -18.14 8.08
CA GLY A 60 11.21 -18.45 6.70
C GLY A 60 10.92 -17.20 5.87
N ASN A 61 11.09 -17.34 4.55
CA ASN A 61 10.77 -16.31 3.59
C ASN A 61 9.23 -16.15 3.46
N LEU A 62 8.76 -14.97 3.04
CA LEU A 62 7.36 -14.65 2.71
C LEU A 62 6.59 -15.77 1.98
N VAL A 63 7.24 -16.44 1.02
CA VAL A 63 6.62 -17.52 0.24
C VAL A 63 6.47 -18.78 1.10
N GLN A 64 7.50 -19.13 1.87
CA GLN A 64 7.48 -20.28 2.78
C GLN A 64 6.49 -20.06 3.94
N ALA A 65 6.39 -18.82 4.43
CA ALA A 65 5.45 -18.41 5.46
C ALA A 65 3.98 -18.49 5.01
N ARG A 66 3.68 -18.64 3.71
CA ARG A 66 2.33 -18.86 3.18
C ARG A 66 2.09 -20.30 2.71
N GLN A 67 3.15 -21.09 2.53
CA GLN A 67 3.07 -22.45 1.99
C GLN A 67 2.27 -23.42 2.87
N TRP A 68 2.19 -23.20 4.18
CA TRP A 68 1.36 -24.00 5.09
C TRP A 68 -0.13 -23.98 4.70
N ALA A 69 -0.60 -22.92 4.03
CA ALA A 69 -1.98 -22.82 3.55
C ALA A 69 -2.25 -23.70 2.31
N ALA A 70 -1.23 -24.11 1.56
CA ALA A 70 -1.42 -25.00 0.41
C ALA A 70 -1.50 -26.50 0.80
N ILE A 71 -1.13 -26.84 2.04
CA ILE A 71 -1.06 -28.22 2.52
C ILE A 71 -2.39 -28.58 3.22
N PRO A 72 -3.04 -29.71 2.88
CA PRO A 72 -4.24 -30.16 3.59
C PRO A 72 -3.90 -30.42 5.07
N ARG A 73 -4.59 -29.71 5.98
CA ARG A 73 -4.32 -29.66 7.45
C ARG A 73 -3.03 -28.97 7.88
N GLY A 74 -2.44 -28.11 7.04
CA GLY A 74 -1.34 -27.25 7.49
C GLY A 74 -1.77 -26.34 8.64
N GLN A 75 -0.94 -26.29 9.68
CA GLN A 75 -1.08 -25.36 10.80
C GLN A 75 -0.04 -24.25 10.67
N THR A 76 -0.45 -23.01 10.89
CA THR A 76 0.51 -21.91 11.02
C THR A 76 1.34 -22.06 12.29
N SER A 77 2.61 -21.74 12.16
CA SER A 77 3.55 -21.63 13.28
C SER A 77 3.89 -20.15 13.47
N TYR A 78 3.70 -19.64 14.68
CA TYR A 78 4.11 -18.29 15.06
C TYR A 78 5.35 -18.37 15.95
N LEU A 79 6.47 -17.78 15.51
CA LEU A 79 7.77 -17.85 16.19
C LEU A 79 8.23 -19.30 16.50
N GLY A 80 7.89 -20.26 15.61
CA GLY A 80 8.23 -21.67 15.76
C GLY A 80 7.27 -22.48 16.65
N ASN A 81 6.22 -21.86 17.23
CA ASN A 81 5.20 -22.57 18.00
C ASN A 81 3.90 -22.75 17.20
N LEU A 82 3.30 -23.94 17.30
CA LEU A 82 2.07 -24.28 16.59
C LEU A 82 0.87 -23.60 17.23
N VAL A 83 0.07 -22.90 16.42
CA VAL A 83 -1.13 -22.22 16.91
C VAL A 83 -2.31 -23.21 16.88
N PRO A 84 -3.02 -23.44 18.00
CA PRO A 84 -4.15 -24.37 18.08
C PRO A 84 -5.31 -24.01 17.13
N TRP A 85 -5.51 -22.72 16.88
CA TRP A 85 -6.51 -22.18 15.92
C TRP A 85 -5.91 -21.94 14.52
N GLY A 86 -4.76 -22.55 14.25
CA GLY A 86 -3.94 -22.32 13.06
C GLY A 86 -4.45 -22.94 11.77
N THR A 87 -5.67 -23.46 11.75
CA THR A 87 -6.26 -24.10 10.56
C THR A 87 -6.78 -23.07 9.57
N LEU A 88 -6.50 -23.29 8.29
CA LEU A 88 -6.83 -22.37 7.18
C LEU A 88 -8.28 -21.86 7.21
N PRO A 89 -9.32 -22.70 7.36
CA PRO A 89 -10.72 -22.22 7.36
C PRO A 89 -11.05 -21.33 8.55
N THR A 90 -10.43 -21.61 9.71
CA THR A 90 -10.66 -20.87 10.96
C THR A 90 -10.05 -19.48 10.88
N ILE A 91 -8.81 -19.38 10.39
CA ILE A 91 -8.13 -18.09 10.20
C ILE A 91 -8.87 -17.25 9.18
N LEU A 92 -9.22 -17.84 8.03
CA LEU A 92 -9.94 -17.13 6.97
C LEU A 92 -11.30 -16.60 7.46
N ALA A 93 -12.04 -17.38 8.26
CA ALA A 93 -13.30 -16.95 8.83
C ALA A 93 -13.12 -15.77 9.82
N ILE A 94 -12.11 -15.85 10.69
CA ILE A 94 -11.81 -14.78 11.66
C ILE A 94 -11.35 -13.51 10.93
N GLU A 95 -10.46 -13.65 9.95
CA GLU A 95 -9.94 -12.55 9.14
C GLU A 95 -11.04 -11.85 8.37
N PHE A 96 -11.89 -12.61 7.66
CA PHE A 96 -13.02 -12.06 6.92
C PHE A 96 -13.98 -11.29 7.85
N LEU A 97 -14.35 -11.87 8.99
CA LEU A 97 -15.24 -11.22 9.94
C LEU A 97 -14.62 -9.96 10.54
N ALA A 98 -13.35 -10.01 10.92
CA ALA A 98 -12.64 -8.89 11.54
C ALA A 98 -12.44 -7.72 10.56
N ILE A 99 -11.91 -7.99 9.36
CA ILE A 99 -11.68 -6.97 8.34
C ILE A 99 -13.01 -6.41 7.84
N ALA A 100 -14.02 -7.25 7.59
CA ALA A 100 -15.34 -6.77 7.17
C ALA A 100 -15.97 -5.86 8.22
N PHE A 101 -15.86 -6.19 9.51
CA PHE A 101 -16.37 -5.33 10.58
C PHE A 101 -15.62 -3.99 10.64
N VAL A 102 -14.29 -4.02 10.64
CA VAL A 102 -13.45 -2.80 10.71
C VAL A 102 -13.66 -1.91 9.49
N GLU A 103 -13.69 -2.48 8.29
CA GLU A 103 -13.94 -1.74 7.05
C GLU A 103 -15.35 -1.18 6.98
N HIS A 104 -16.34 -1.91 7.52
CA HIS A 104 -17.71 -1.42 7.60
C HIS A 104 -17.82 -0.21 8.54
N GLN A 105 -17.22 -0.27 9.73
CA GLN A 105 -17.17 0.89 10.65
C GLN A 105 -16.50 2.10 9.98
N ARG A 106 -15.43 1.89 9.21
CA ARG A 106 -14.77 2.95 8.45
C ARG A 106 -15.64 3.50 7.31
N SER A 107 -16.41 2.64 6.64
CA SER A 107 -17.30 3.06 5.56
C SER A 107 -18.48 3.91 6.04
N MET A 108 -18.85 3.79 7.32
CA MET A 108 -19.94 4.58 7.91
C MET A 108 -19.53 6.03 8.23
N GLU A 109 -18.22 6.32 8.30
CA GLU A 109 -17.70 7.67 8.54
C GLU A 109 -17.80 8.53 7.27
N LYS A 110 -18.53 9.65 7.36
CA LYS A 110 -18.81 10.54 6.20
C LYS A 110 -17.85 11.72 6.11
N ASP A 111 -17.13 12.05 7.18
CA ASP A 111 -16.22 13.19 7.22
C ASP A 111 -14.88 12.85 6.53
N PRO A 112 -14.51 13.53 5.42
CA PRO A 112 -13.32 13.17 4.64
C PRO A 112 -12.00 13.43 5.39
N GLU A 113 -11.99 14.35 6.35
CA GLU A 113 -10.82 14.62 7.19
C GLU A 113 -10.63 13.55 8.27
N LYS A 114 -11.71 13.17 8.97
CA LYS A 114 -11.67 12.11 10.00
C LYS A 114 -11.40 10.74 9.37
N LYS A 115 -11.85 10.52 8.15
CA LYS A 115 -11.57 9.29 7.39
C LYS A 115 -10.08 9.11 7.10
N LYS A 116 -9.35 10.20 6.88
CA LYS A 116 -7.88 10.20 6.66
C LYS A 116 -7.11 10.22 7.97
N TYR A 117 -7.55 11.02 8.93
CA TYR A 117 -6.91 11.19 10.24
C TYR A 117 -7.98 11.14 11.35
N PRO A 118 -8.34 9.94 11.83
CA PRO A 118 -9.46 9.77 12.78
C PRO A 118 -9.19 10.38 14.16
N GLY A 119 -7.92 10.58 14.54
CA GLY A 119 -7.55 11.15 15.84
C GLY A 119 -8.13 10.38 17.03
N GLY A 120 -8.20 11.01 18.20
CA GLY A 120 -8.85 10.43 19.39
C GLY A 120 -8.19 9.12 19.84
N ALA A 121 -8.93 8.01 19.78
CA ALA A 121 -8.45 6.68 20.18
C ALA A 121 -7.22 6.19 19.38
N PHE A 122 -7.02 6.70 18.16
CA PHE A 122 -5.87 6.39 17.31
C PHE A 122 -4.66 7.30 17.55
N ASP A 123 -4.76 8.30 18.45
CA ASP A 123 -3.63 9.16 18.88
C ASP A 123 -3.63 9.30 20.42
N PRO A 124 -3.36 8.23 21.17
CA PRO A 124 -3.35 8.26 22.64
C PRO A 124 -2.26 9.18 23.22
N LEU A 125 -1.22 9.47 22.43
CA LEU A 125 -0.09 10.32 22.84
C LEU A 125 -0.31 11.81 22.48
N GLY A 126 -1.39 12.14 21.76
CA GLY A 126 -1.78 13.51 21.49
C GLY A 126 -0.79 14.29 20.61
N TYR A 127 -0.16 13.62 19.65
CA TYR A 127 0.74 14.26 18.69
C TYR A 127 0.04 15.23 17.73
N SER A 128 -1.29 15.20 17.69
CA SER A 128 -2.15 16.06 16.87
C SER A 128 -2.47 17.45 17.45
N LYS A 129 -2.00 17.77 18.67
CA LYS A 129 -2.35 19.04 19.38
C LYS A 129 -1.78 20.31 18.75
N ASP A 130 -0.58 20.23 18.14
CA ASP A 130 0.09 21.38 17.53
C ASP A 130 -0.06 21.34 15.99
N PRO A 131 -0.75 22.30 15.35
CA PRO A 131 -1.02 22.25 13.91
C PRO A 131 0.27 22.24 13.06
N ASN A 132 1.26 23.05 13.43
CA ASN A 132 2.57 23.11 12.73
C ASN A 132 3.36 21.79 12.84
N LYS A 133 3.26 21.12 13.99
CA LYS A 133 3.95 19.84 14.23
C LYS A 133 3.22 18.71 13.53
N PHE A 134 1.89 18.77 13.48
CA PHE A 134 1.02 17.82 12.81
C PHE A 134 1.22 17.81 11.31
N GLU A 135 1.28 18.98 10.65
CA GLU A 135 1.59 19.06 9.22
C GLU A 135 2.97 18.50 8.88
N LYS A 136 3.97 18.78 9.72
CA LYS A 136 5.32 18.20 9.58
C LYS A 136 5.31 16.68 9.73
N MET A 137 4.47 16.13 10.62
CA MET A 137 4.32 14.69 10.80
C MET A 137 3.59 14.03 9.64
N LYS A 138 2.51 14.64 9.11
CA LYS A 138 1.85 14.19 7.88
C LYS A 138 2.80 14.12 6.69
N LEU A 139 3.67 15.13 6.54
CA LEU A 139 4.68 15.13 5.48
C LEU A 139 5.72 14.01 5.65
N LYS A 140 6.08 13.67 6.89
CA LYS A 140 6.98 12.54 7.16
C LYS A 140 6.31 11.20 6.86
N GLU A 141 5.05 11.06 7.24
CA GLU A 141 4.23 9.88 6.95
C GLU A 141 4.17 9.64 5.45
N VAL A 142 3.68 10.60 4.67
CA VAL A 142 3.53 10.47 3.20
C VAL A 142 4.86 10.18 2.49
N LYS A 143 5.99 10.72 2.96
CA LYS A 143 7.31 10.44 2.37
C LYS A 143 7.77 9.01 2.62
N ASN A 144 7.60 8.52 3.85
CA ASN A 144 7.97 7.15 4.19
C ASN A 144 7.00 6.14 3.57
N ASP A 145 5.73 6.53 3.44
CA ASP A 145 4.66 5.77 2.83
C ASP A 145 4.92 5.45 1.35
N ARG A 146 5.30 6.47 0.57
CA ARG A 146 5.65 6.29 -0.85
C ARG A 146 6.90 5.44 -1.04
N LEU A 147 7.87 5.59 -0.13
CA LEU A 147 9.05 4.73 -0.10
C LEU A 147 8.66 3.28 0.21
N ALA A 148 7.75 3.05 1.15
CA ALA A 148 7.27 1.73 1.52
C ALA A 148 6.49 1.05 0.38
N MET A 149 5.65 1.78 -0.35
CA MET A 149 4.96 1.22 -1.53
C MET A 149 5.95 0.81 -2.62
N LEU A 150 6.98 1.62 -2.87
CA LEU A 150 8.03 1.29 -3.83
C LEU A 150 8.83 0.05 -3.39
N ALA A 151 9.17 -0.05 -2.10
CA ALA A 151 9.85 -1.20 -1.53
C ALA A 151 9.01 -2.48 -1.66
N PHE A 152 7.70 -2.41 -1.38
CA PHE A 152 6.79 -3.54 -1.53
C PHE A 152 6.71 -4.04 -2.97
N VAL A 153 6.61 -3.13 -3.95
CA VAL A 153 6.66 -3.50 -5.37
C VAL A 153 8.02 -4.15 -5.71
N GLY A 154 9.11 -3.63 -5.16
CA GLY A 154 10.45 -4.21 -5.29
C GLY A 154 10.50 -5.65 -4.78
N PHE A 155 9.93 -5.95 -3.60
CA PHE A 155 9.87 -7.30 -3.08
C PHE A 155 9.06 -8.24 -3.97
N CYS A 156 7.90 -7.80 -4.47
CA CYS A 156 7.08 -8.60 -5.40
C CYS A 156 7.83 -8.93 -6.69
N VAL A 157 8.53 -7.96 -7.29
CA VAL A 157 9.30 -8.15 -8.53
C VAL A 157 10.50 -9.07 -8.28
N GLN A 158 11.23 -8.88 -7.18
CA GLN A 158 12.35 -9.74 -6.81
C GLN A 158 11.91 -11.19 -6.56
N GLN A 159 10.77 -11.40 -5.90
CA GLN A 159 10.21 -12.74 -5.70
C GLN A 159 9.75 -13.39 -7.00
N SER A 160 9.23 -12.61 -7.95
CA SER A 160 8.85 -13.12 -9.26
C SER A 160 10.08 -13.47 -10.12
N ALA A 161 11.16 -12.70 -10.02
CA ALA A 161 12.40 -12.94 -10.77
C ALA A 161 13.24 -14.07 -10.16
N TYR A 162 13.25 -14.19 -8.83
CA TYR A 162 13.94 -15.24 -8.08
C TYR A 162 12.96 -15.98 -7.15
N PRO A 163 12.20 -16.95 -7.68
CA PRO A 163 11.24 -17.71 -6.88
C PRO A 163 11.94 -18.44 -5.73
N GLY A 164 11.41 -18.27 -4.52
CA GLY A 164 11.89 -18.96 -3.32
C GLY A 164 13.03 -18.28 -2.56
N ARG A 165 13.69 -17.27 -3.13
CA ARG A 165 14.71 -16.47 -2.42
C ARG A 165 14.12 -15.34 -1.61
N GLY A 166 14.70 -15.13 -0.43
CA GLY A 166 14.35 -14.04 0.48
C GLY A 166 14.77 -12.66 -0.04
N SER A 167 14.10 -11.62 0.44
CA SER A 167 14.46 -10.23 0.13
C SER A 167 15.82 -9.82 0.70
N LEU A 168 16.21 -10.35 1.87
CA LEU A 168 17.54 -10.22 2.47
C LEU A 168 18.57 -11.11 1.76
N GLU A 169 18.19 -12.32 1.34
CA GLU A 169 19.11 -13.20 0.61
C GLU A 169 19.53 -12.57 -0.73
N ASN A 170 18.58 -11.93 -1.43
CA ASN A 170 18.85 -11.16 -2.63
C ASN A 170 19.72 -9.91 -2.34
N LEU A 171 19.65 -9.36 -1.13
CA LEU A 171 20.51 -8.26 -0.68
C LEU A 171 21.95 -8.71 -0.39
N ALA A 172 22.14 -9.93 0.13
CA ALA A 172 23.46 -10.47 0.40
C ALA A 172 24.25 -10.78 -0.89
N ASP A 173 23.55 -11.23 -1.95
CA ASP A 173 24.16 -11.63 -3.22
C ASP A 173 24.23 -10.50 -4.29
N MET A 174 24.01 -9.24 -3.90
CA MET A 174 23.86 -8.12 -4.84
C MET A 174 25.04 -7.90 -5.79
N TRP A 175 26.26 -8.22 -5.35
CA TRP A 175 27.47 -7.96 -6.14
C TRP A 175 27.56 -8.85 -7.39
N HIS A 176 26.91 -10.01 -7.37
CA HIS A 176 26.97 -10.98 -8.45
C HIS A 176 25.63 -11.15 -9.20
N ASN A 177 24.51 -10.83 -8.55
CA ASN A 177 23.17 -10.95 -9.12
C ASN A 177 22.49 -9.58 -9.19
N THR A 178 22.73 -8.85 -10.28
CA THR A 178 22.13 -7.52 -10.49
C THR A 178 20.87 -7.64 -11.36
N ILE A 179 20.01 -6.61 -11.34
CA ILE A 179 18.83 -6.53 -12.23
C ILE A 179 19.20 -6.65 -13.73
N GLY A 180 20.45 -6.36 -14.09
CA GLY A 180 20.97 -6.50 -15.45
C GLY A 180 20.89 -7.94 -15.98
N ASP A 181 21.09 -8.95 -15.14
CA ASP A 181 21.02 -10.36 -15.58
C ASP A 181 19.57 -10.83 -15.79
N ILE A 182 18.59 -10.17 -15.17
CA ILE A 182 17.15 -10.41 -15.41
C ILE A 182 16.69 -9.70 -16.69
N VAL A 183 17.16 -8.47 -16.91
CA VAL A 183 16.76 -7.65 -18.06
C VAL A 183 17.45 -8.13 -19.34
N ILE A 184 18.72 -8.54 -19.25
CA ILE A 184 19.50 -9.10 -20.36
C ILE A 184 19.94 -10.50 -19.95
N PRO A 185 19.16 -11.54 -20.28
CA PRO A 185 19.54 -12.91 -19.94
C PRO A 185 20.80 -13.29 -20.71
N ARG A 186 21.91 -13.55 -19.99
CA ARG A 186 23.23 -13.90 -20.56
C ARG A 186 23.31 -15.31 -21.18
N GLY A 187 22.17 -15.86 -21.59
CA GLY A 187 22.00 -17.22 -22.11
C GLY A 187 21.52 -17.29 -23.57
N VAL A 188 21.71 -16.22 -24.35
CA VAL A 188 21.57 -16.23 -25.82
C VAL A 188 22.88 -15.77 -26.45
#